data_AF-A0A2K3N0N8-F1
#
_entry.id   AF-A0A2K3N0N8-F1
#
_cell.length_a   1.000
_cell.length_b   1.000
_cell.length_c   1.000
_cell.angle_alpha   90.00
_cell.angle_beta   90.00
_cell.angle_gamma   90.00
#
_symmetry.space_group_name_H-M   'P 1'
#
loop_
_entity.id
_entity.type
_entity.pdbx_description
1 polymer ?
#
loop_
_entity_poly.entity_id
_entity_poly.type
_entity_poly.pdbx_seq_one_letter_code
_entity_poly.pdbx_strand_id
1 'polypeptide(L)'
;MSVSCEWFNVDPEAVINQALQTGGGPNVSDAYTINGLPGPFYNCSSKDTFKLKVKPNKTYLLRIINAALNEELFFSIANHTLTVVEADARYIKPFNTDTILITPGQTTNVLLKTKSYSPNNTFLMIARPYITGRGTFDNSTPAGTPPNNTMVNNDTKVVVLKFNTSVELVLQDTNILGAESHPLHLHGYDFFVVGQGFGNYDPNKDPAKFNLVDPVERNTVGVPAGGWVAIRFFADNP
;
A
#
# COMPACT_ATOMS: atom_id res chain seq x y z
N MET A 1 17.46 -6.11 1.58
CA MET A 1 16.53 -5.13 0.97
C MET A 1 15.75 -5.90 -0.08
N SER A 2 14.43 -5.90 0.04
CA SER A 2 13.52 -6.52 -0.92
C SER A 2 12.57 -5.42 -1.39
N VAL A 3 12.80 -4.93 -2.61
CA VAL A 3 11.97 -3.93 -3.25
C VAL A 3 11.00 -4.64 -4.18
N SER A 4 9.70 -4.42 -4.00
CA SER A 4 8.69 -4.89 -4.94
C SER A 4 8.32 -3.78 -5.91
N CYS A 5 8.38 -4.06 -7.21
CA CYS A 5 8.12 -3.09 -8.29
C CYS A 5 7.28 -3.73 -9.41
N GLU A 6 6.93 -2.92 -10.40
CA GLU A 6 6.31 -3.34 -11.67
C GLU A 6 7.29 -3.17 -12.84
N TRP A 7 7.09 -3.97 -13.89
CA TRP A 7 7.85 -3.93 -15.13
C TRP A 7 6.91 -3.84 -16.33
N PHE A 8 7.25 -2.94 -17.26
CA PHE A 8 6.58 -2.79 -18.55
C PHE A 8 7.58 -3.06 -19.66
N ASN A 9 7.17 -3.86 -20.64
CA ASN A 9 7.94 -4.10 -21.87
C ASN A 9 7.93 -2.88 -22.80
N VAL A 10 6.84 -2.12 -22.74
CA VAL A 10 6.70 -0.83 -23.42
C VAL A 10 7.25 0.29 -22.55
N ASP A 11 7.63 1.40 -23.18
CA ASP A 11 8.04 2.62 -22.46
C ASP A 11 6.91 3.08 -21.51
N PRO A 12 7.17 3.20 -20.19
CA PRO A 12 6.18 3.71 -19.25
C PRO A 12 5.62 5.09 -19.63
N GLU A 13 6.42 5.94 -20.29
CA GLU A 13 5.95 7.24 -20.80
C GLU A 13 4.92 7.06 -21.92
N ALA A 14 5.04 6.01 -22.74
CA ALA A 14 4.03 5.70 -23.74
C ALA A 14 2.72 5.22 -23.10
N VAL A 15 2.80 4.45 -22.01
CA VAL A 15 1.62 3.98 -21.26
C VAL A 15 0.83 5.16 -20.70
N ILE A 16 1.51 6.10 -20.04
CA ILE A 16 0.81 7.27 -19.48
C ILE A 16 0.29 8.21 -20.57
N ASN A 17 1.05 8.41 -21.66
CA ASN A 17 0.58 9.22 -22.78
C ASN A 17 -0.68 8.64 -23.44
N GLN A 18 -0.76 7.31 -23.57
CA GLN A 18 -1.96 6.64 -24.08
C GLN A 18 -3.16 6.86 -23.14
N ALA A 19 -2.97 6.69 -21.83
CA ALA A 19 -4.02 6.89 -20.84
C ALA A 19 -4.55 8.33 -20.87
N LEU A 20 -3.64 9.31 -20.90
CA LEU A 20 -3.99 10.74 -20.97
C LEU A 20 -4.71 11.12 -22.28
N GLN A 21 -4.33 10.52 -23.42
CA GLN A 21 -4.98 10.79 -24.70
C GLN A 21 -6.37 10.16 -24.82
N THR A 22 -6.57 8.97 -24.24
CA THR A 22 -7.83 8.22 -24.36
C THR A 22 -8.82 8.52 -23.24
N GLY A 23 -8.35 9.04 -22.11
CA GLY A 23 -9.13 9.19 -20.88
C GLY A 23 -9.41 7.88 -20.17
N GLY A 24 -8.82 6.76 -20.63
CA GLY A 24 -8.92 5.44 -19.99
C GLY A 24 -7.82 5.21 -18.95
N GLY A 25 -7.95 4.13 -18.18
CA GLY A 25 -6.90 3.70 -17.24
C GLY A 25 -5.62 3.26 -17.96
N PRO A 26 -4.43 3.37 -17.32
CA PRO A 26 -3.18 2.88 -17.88
C PRO A 26 -3.21 1.35 -18.07
N ASN A 27 -2.47 0.86 -19.06
CA ASN A 27 -2.29 -0.58 -19.25
C ASN A 27 -1.64 -1.20 -18.01
N VAL A 28 -1.99 -2.45 -17.69
CA VAL A 28 -1.38 -3.21 -16.60
C VAL A 28 0.07 -3.57 -16.91
N SER A 29 0.88 -3.76 -15.86
CA SER A 29 2.27 -4.18 -15.99
C SER A 29 2.42 -5.61 -16.53
N ASP A 30 3.53 -5.88 -17.21
CA ASP A 30 3.87 -7.20 -17.75
C ASP A 30 4.35 -8.15 -16.65
N ALA A 31 4.97 -7.60 -15.59
CA ALA A 31 5.43 -8.38 -14.45
C ALA A 31 5.54 -7.57 -13.16
N TYR A 32 5.28 -8.22 -12.03
CA TYR A 32 5.79 -7.76 -10.74
C TYR A 32 7.20 -8.29 -10.54
N THR A 33 8.02 -7.54 -9.82
CA THR A 33 9.42 -7.87 -9.61
C THR A 33 9.79 -7.79 -8.14
N ILE A 34 10.77 -8.61 -7.72
CA ILE A 34 11.47 -8.47 -6.44
C ILE A 34 12.92 -8.11 -6.75
N ASN A 35 13.35 -6.93 -6.31
CA ASN A 35 14.64 -6.33 -6.64
C ASN A 35 14.90 -6.27 -8.17
N GLY A 36 13.88 -5.89 -8.93
CA GLY A 36 13.96 -5.75 -10.39
C GLY A 36 13.89 -7.07 -11.18
N LEU A 37 13.68 -8.20 -10.50
CA LEU A 37 13.67 -9.53 -11.12
C LEU A 37 12.26 -10.15 -11.02
N PRO A 38 11.62 -10.53 -12.15
CA PRO A 38 10.25 -11.09 -12.15
C PRO A 38 10.13 -12.43 -11.42
N GLY A 39 11.20 -13.22 -11.42
CA GLY A 39 11.22 -14.54 -10.81
C GLY A 39 10.81 -15.66 -11.76
N PRO A 40 10.58 -16.88 -11.24
CA PRO A 40 10.63 -18.09 -12.05
C PRO A 40 9.35 -18.40 -12.81
N PHE A 41 8.26 -17.69 -12.52
CA PHE A 41 6.94 -17.93 -13.15
C PHE A 41 6.71 -17.12 -14.41
N TYR A 42 7.64 -16.21 -14.76
CA TYR A 42 7.59 -15.43 -15.99
C TYR A 42 8.50 -16.05 -17.05
N ASN A 43 8.09 -15.95 -18.31
CA ASN A 43 8.91 -16.40 -19.44
C ASN A 43 10.29 -15.72 -19.38
N CYS A 44 11.33 -16.48 -19.73
CA CYS A 44 12.72 -16.01 -19.80
C CYS A 44 13.33 -15.51 -18.46
N SER A 45 12.65 -15.64 -17.31
CA SER A 45 13.07 -14.99 -16.05
C SER A 45 13.56 -15.96 -14.95
N SER A 46 13.47 -17.28 -15.19
CA SER A 46 13.82 -18.30 -14.18
C SER A 46 15.30 -18.38 -13.83
N LYS A 47 16.20 -18.02 -14.75
CA LYS A 47 17.65 -18.06 -14.52
C LYS A 47 18.11 -16.94 -13.58
N ASP A 48 17.51 -15.76 -13.70
CA ASP A 48 17.93 -14.55 -13.00
C ASP A 48 17.05 -14.23 -11.79
N THR A 49 16.29 -15.20 -11.27
CA THR A 49 15.45 -15.01 -10.07
C THR A 49 16.31 -14.58 -8.88
N PHE A 50 15.85 -13.54 -8.16
CA PHE A 50 16.50 -13.06 -6.94
C PHE A 50 16.64 -14.19 -5.89
N LYS A 51 17.84 -14.33 -5.32
CA LYS A 51 18.14 -15.35 -4.32
C LYS A 51 18.77 -14.72 -3.09
N LEU A 52 18.06 -14.75 -1.97
CA LEU A 52 18.61 -14.38 -0.66
C LEU A 52 19.30 -15.60 -0.02
N LYS A 53 20.62 -15.58 0.06
CA LYS A 53 21.39 -16.63 0.76
C LYS A 53 21.37 -16.39 2.26
N VAL A 54 20.98 -17.40 3.03
CA VAL A 54 20.89 -17.35 4.49
C VAL A 54 21.60 -18.54 5.13
N LYS A 55 22.03 -18.37 6.38
CA LYS A 55 22.59 -19.43 7.21
C LYS A 55 21.50 -20.00 8.11
N PRO A 56 21.45 -21.31 8.36
CA PRO A 56 20.49 -21.92 9.27
C PRO A 56 20.57 -21.33 10.69
N ASN A 57 19.42 -21.30 11.38
CA ASN A 57 19.29 -20.82 12.76
C ASN A 57 19.86 -19.40 13.00
N LYS A 58 19.77 -18.53 11.99
CA LYS A 58 20.09 -17.09 12.08
C LYS A 58 18.84 -16.23 11.84
N THR A 59 18.89 -15.02 12.40
CA THR A 59 17.87 -14.00 12.21
C THR A 59 18.39 -12.93 11.26
N TYR A 60 17.55 -12.53 10.31
CA TYR A 60 17.84 -11.52 9.31
C TYR A 60 16.81 -10.40 9.37
N LEU A 61 17.24 -9.15 9.25
CA LEU A 61 16.36 -8.01 9.04
C LEU A 61 16.10 -7.84 7.54
N LEU A 62 14.86 -8.04 7.11
CA LEU A 62 14.43 -7.76 5.76
C LEU A 62 13.76 -6.38 5.75
N ARG A 63 14.28 -5.50 4.90
CA ARG A 63 13.70 -4.18 4.63
C ARG A 63 12.87 -4.29 3.37
N ILE A 64 11.55 -4.23 3.52
CA ILE A 64 10.57 -4.44 2.46
C ILE A 64 10.02 -3.08 2.06
N ILE A 65 10.05 -2.80 0.76
CA ILE A 65 9.62 -1.54 0.18
C ILE A 65 8.67 -1.86 -0.96
N ASN A 66 7.48 -1.28 -0.95
CA ASN A 66 6.61 -1.32 -2.11
C ASN A 66 6.85 -0.07 -2.97
N ALA A 67 7.56 -0.29 -4.08
CA ALA A 67 7.81 0.69 -5.12
C ALA A 67 7.11 0.28 -6.43
N ALA A 68 6.00 -0.47 -6.34
CA ALA A 68 5.03 -0.58 -7.42
C ALA A 68 4.31 0.75 -7.61
N LEU A 69 3.70 0.94 -8.77
CA LEU A 69 3.02 2.19 -9.12
C LEU A 69 1.54 2.12 -8.72
N ASN A 70 0.90 0.97 -8.95
CA ASN A 70 -0.56 0.90 -8.91
C ASN A 70 -1.13 0.01 -7.79
N GLU A 71 -0.36 -0.96 -7.28
CA GLU A 71 -0.95 -2.10 -6.58
C GLU A 71 -0.41 -2.29 -5.15
N GLU A 72 -1.33 -2.53 -4.22
CA GLU A 72 -1.00 -3.06 -2.91
C GLU A 72 -0.56 -4.52 -3.04
N LEU A 73 0.47 -4.92 -2.31
CA LEU A 73 1.05 -6.26 -2.44
C LEU A 73 0.95 -7.04 -1.13
N PHE A 74 0.40 -8.25 -1.21
CA PHE A 74 0.68 -9.28 -0.22
C PHE A 74 2.07 -9.82 -0.41
N PHE A 75 2.88 -9.87 0.64
CA PHE A 75 4.20 -10.48 0.63
C PHE A 75 4.30 -11.58 1.68
N SER A 76 4.89 -12.71 1.30
CA SER A 76 5.12 -13.86 2.20
C SER A 76 6.40 -14.62 1.84
N ILE A 77 6.94 -15.37 2.81
CA ILE A 77 8.04 -16.30 2.61
C ILE A 77 7.56 -17.69 2.98
N ALA A 78 7.62 -18.62 2.02
CA ALA A 78 7.12 -19.97 2.22
C ALA A 78 7.70 -20.61 3.49
N ASN A 79 6.82 -21.15 4.32
CA ASN A 79 7.17 -21.87 5.54
C ASN A 79 7.97 -21.04 6.58
N HIS A 80 7.86 -19.71 6.56
CA HIS A 80 8.47 -18.81 7.54
C HIS A 80 7.46 -17.78 8.02
N THR A 81 7.40 -17.61 9.34
CA THR A 81 6.71 -16.49 9.98
C THR A 81 7.65 -15.30 10.05
N LEU A 82 7.09 -14.11 9.87
CA LEU A 82 7.78 -12.82 9.88
C LEU A 82 7.41 -12.07 11.15
N THR A 83 8.39 -11.49 11.84
CA THR A 83 8.13 -10.56 12.95
C THR A 83 8.26 -9.13 12.44
N VAL A 84 7.15 -8.40 12.33
CA VAL A 84 7.17 -6.99 11.92
C VAL A 84 7.65 -6.15 13.09
N VAL A 85 8.60 -5.25 12.86
CA VAL A 85 9.22 -4.42 13.91
C VAL A 85 9.24 -2.94 13.58
N GLU A 86 9.01 -2.56 12.33
CA GLU A 86 9.06 -1.17 11.87
C GLU A 86 8.07 -0.95 10.73
N ALA A 87 7.46 0.23 10.69
CA ALA A 87 6.69 0.74 9.56
C ALA A 87 7.11 2.19 9.30
N ASP A 88 7.42 2.54 8.05
CA ASP A 88 7.77 3.91 7.62
C ASP A 88 8.85 4.57 8.50
N ALA A 89 9.95 3.85 8.74
CA ALA A 89 11.07 4.26 9.58
C ALA A 89 10.74 4.54 11.06
N ARG A 90 9.57 4.11 11.54
CA ARG A 90 9.18 4.15 12.95
C ARG A 90 9.02 2.75 13.53
N TYR A 91 9.60 2.55 14.70
CA TYR A 91 9.43 1.29 15.44
C TYR A 91 7.99 1.14 15.87
N ILE A 92 7.48 -0.09 15.70
CA ILE A 92 6.14 -0.45 16.13
C ILE A 92 6.21 -1.53 17.20
N LYS A 93 5.11 -1.75 17.92
CA LYS A 93 4.97 -2.92 18.79
C LYS A 93 5.12 -4.20 17.94
N PRO A 94 6.14 -5.04 18.19
CA PRO A 94 6.39 -6.18 17.33
C PRO A 94 5.23 -7.19 17.33
N PHE A 95 4.90 -7.71 16.15
CA PHE A 95 3.91 -8.76 16.00
C PHE A 95 4.34 -9.78 14.94
N ASN A 96 3.85 -11.01 15.06
CA ASN A 96 4.16 -12.10 14.14
C ASN A 96 3.04 -12.23 13.10
N THR A 97 3.41 -12.45 11.85
CA THR A 97 2.49 -12.74 10.75
C THR A 97 3.18 -13.59 9.70
N ASP A 98 2.42 -14.38 8.94
CA ASP A 98 2.94 -15.14 7.80
C ASP A 98 2.91 -14.32 6.50
N THR A 99 1.99 -13.34 6.43
CA THR A 99 1.79 -12.46 5.28
C THR A 99 1.72 -11.01 5.74
N ILE A 100 2.37 -10.12 5.00
CA ILE A 100 2.22 -8.67 5.16
C ILE A 100 1.43 -8.13 3.97
N LEU A 101 0.63 -7.09 4.21
CA LEU A 101 0.07 -6.23 3.16
C LEU A 101 0.86 -4.92 3.18
N ILE A 102 1.35 -4.49 2.03
CA ILE A 102 2.14 -3.26 1.90
C ILE A 102 1.65 -2.46 0.70
N THR A 103 1.34 -1.19 0.90
CA THR A 103 0.83 -0.31 -0.16
C THR A 103 1.97 0.45 -0.83
N PRO A 104 1.83 0.90 -2.10
CA PRO A 104 2.81 1.78 -2.74
C PRO A 104 3.23 2.94 -1.83
N GLY A 105 4.52 3.20 -1.74
CA GLY A 105 5.09 4.24 -0.87
C GLY A 105 5.43 3.79 0.55
N GLN A 106 4.80 2.71 1.05
CA GLN A 106 5.11 2.20 2.39
C GLN A 106 6.41 1.39 2.44
N THR A 107 7.02 1.40 3.62
CA THR A 107 8.16 0.55 3.96
C THR A 107 7.90 -0.19 5.27
N THR A 108 8.41 -1.41 5.38
CA THR A 108 8.36 -2.15 6.64
C THR A 108 9.61 -2.99 6.84
N ASN A 109 10.09 -3.05 8.08
CA ASN A 109 11.16 -3.97 8.43
C ASN A 109 10.59 -5.18 9.19
N VAL A 110 11.02 -6.36 8.75
CA VAL A 110 10.62 -7.63 9.36
C VAL A 110 11.84 -8.46 9.73
N LEU A 111 11.77 -9.17 10.84
CA LEU A 111 12.75 -10.18 11.23
C LEU A 111 12.33 -11.53 10.66
N LEU A 112 13.24 -12.13 9.88
CA LEU A 112 13.14 -13.49 9.38
C LEU A 112 14.05 -14.39 10.23
N LYS A 113 13.45 -15.32 10.99
CA LYS A 113 14.19 -16.37 11.69
C LYS A 113 14.25 -17.63 10.84
N THR A 114 15.44 -18.01 10.41
CA THR A 114 15.65 -19.22 9.61
C THR A 114 15.59 -20.48 10.46
N LYS A 115 15.05 -21.56 9.89
CA LYS A 115 14.96 -22.87 10.55
C LYS A 115 16.33 -23.52 10.70
N SER A 116 16.47 -24.44 11.67
CA SER A 116 17.74 -25.12 11.97
C SER A 116 18.13 -26.16 10.92
N TYR A 117 17.15 -26.86 10.34
CA TYR A 117 17.33 -27.85 9.29
C TYR A 117 16.05 -27.94 8.44
N SER A 118 16.20 -28.07 7.12
CA SER A 118 15.10 -28.33 6.20
C SER A 118 15.59 -29.27 5.10
N PRO A 119 14.82 -30.31 4.71
CA PRO A 119 15.17 -31.17 3.57
C PRO A 119 15.07 -30.42 2.23
N ASN A 120 14.27 -29.35 2.17
CA ASN A 120 14.23 -28.39 1.08
C ASN A 120 14.90 -27.08 1.52
N ASN A 121 16.05 -26.77 0.94
CA ASN A 121 16.90 -25.64 1.37
C ASN A 121 16.47 -24.30 0.74
N THR A 122 15.48 -24.33 -0.14
CA THR A 122 15.03 -23.18 -0.92
C THR A 122 13.55 -22.94 -0.65
N PHE A 123 13.22 -21.72 -0.24
CA PHE A 123 11.86 -21.27 0.04
C PHE A 123 11.54 -20.08 -0.87
N LEU A 124 10.35 -20.07 -1.44
CA LEU A 124 9.92 -18.96 -2.29
C LEU A 124 9.60 -17.73 -1.44
N MET A 125 10.08 -16.59 -1.92
CA MET A 125 9.65 -15.26 -1.49
C MET A 125 8.70 -14.76 -2.58
N ILE A 126 7.45 -14.44 -2.23
CA ILE A 126 6.40 -14.14 -3.20
C ILE A 126 5.71 -12.84 -2.81
N ALA A 127 5.47 -11.99 -3.81
CA ALA A 127 4.57 -10.87 -3.73
C ALA A 127 3.41 -11.07 -4.72
N ARG A 128 2.19 -10.70 -4.34
CA ARG A 128 0.99 -10.78 -5.20
C ARG A 128 0.08 -9.57 -4.95
N PRO A 129 -0.56 -8.99 -5.98
CA PRO A 129 -1.50 -7.89 -5.80
C PRO A 129 -2.69 -8.28 -4.91
N TYR A 130 -3.07 -7.35 -4.05
CA TYR A 130 -4.36 -7.29 -3.36
C TYR A 130 -5.24 -6.30 -4.12
N ILE A 131 -6.29 -6.81 -4.75
CA ILE A 131 -7.25 -6.02 -5.52
C ILE A 131 -8.68 -6.42 -5.14
N THR A 132 -9.50 -5.45 -4.76
CA THR A 132 -10.91 -5.67 -4.37
C THR A 132 -11.88 -5.42 -5.54
N GLY A 133 -11.42 -4.77 -6.62
CA GLY A 133 -12.25 -4.29 -7.73
C GLY A 133 -12.55 -5.25 -8.88
N ARG A 134 -12.29 -6.57 -8.77
CA ARG A 134 -12.60 -7.52 -9.86
C ARG A 134 -14.08 -7.94 -9.86
N GLY A 135 -14.94 -7.08 -10.39
CA GLY A 135 -16.33 -7.39 -10.73
C GLY A 135 -16.59 -7.34 -12.25
N THR A 136 -17.48 -8.18 -12.76
CA THR A 136 -18.09 -7.96 -14.08
C THR A 136 -18.95 -6.68 -14.01
N PHE A 137 -18.69 -5.71 -14.88
CA PHE A 137 -19.47 -4.48 -14.92
C PHE A 137 -20.73 -4.67 -15.77
N ASP A 138 -21.88 -4.27 -15.23
CA ASP A 138 -23.10 -4.11 -16.00
C ASP A 138 -22.91 -2.90 -16.95
N ASN A 139 -23.10 -3.11 -18.26
CA ASN A 139 -23.02 -2.06 -19.28
C ASN A 139 -24.37 -1.34 -19.48
N SER A 140 -25.32 -1.55 -18.57
CA SER A 140 -26.55 -0.78 -18.52
C SER A 140 -26.31 0.59 -17.87
N THR A 141 -27.05 1.61 -18.32
CA THR A 141 -26.99 2.96 -17.75
C THR A 141 -28.22 3.20 -16.87
N PRO A 142 -28.12 3.06 -15.54
CA PRO A 142 -29.17 3.53 -14.65
C PRO A 142 -29.09 5.06 -14.53
N ALA A 143 -30.15 5.75 -14.93
CA ALA A 143 -30.29 7.19 -14.71
C ALA A 143 -30.97 7.46 -13.36
N GLY A 144 -30.19 7.94 -12.41
CA GLY A 144 -30.65 8.56 -11.17
C GLY A 144 -29.79 9.79 -10.92
N THR A 145 -30.33 10.82 -10.28
CA THR A 145 -29.55 11.99 -9.89
C THR A 145 -28.54 11.58 -8.81
N PRO A 146 -27.22 11.65 -9.07
CA PRO A 146 -26.24 11.42 -8.02
C PRO A 146 -26.36 12.54 -6.96
N PRO A 147 -26.08 12.27 -5.68
CA PRO A 147 -25.84 13.35 -4.74
C PRO A 147 -24.71 14.24 -5.28
N ASN A 148 -24.94 15.54 -5.35
CA ASN A 148 -24.02 16.54 -5.89
C ASN A 148 -22.85 16.78 -4.90
N ASN A 149 -21.97 15.78 -4.75
CA ASN A 149 -20.78 15.86 -3.90
C ASN A 149 -19.49 15.50 -4.67
N THR A 150 -19.58 15.33 -5.99
CA THR A 150 -18.40 15.27 -6.85
C THR A 150 -17.93 16.70 -7.12
N MET A 151 -17.21 17.30 -6.17
CA MET A 151 -16.47 18.55 -6.39
C MET A 151 -15.21 18.30 -7.24
N VAL A 152 -15.35 17.51 -8.32
CA VAL A 152 -14.25 17.16 -9.22
C VAL A 152 -14.17 18.26 -10.28
N ASN A 153 -13.45 19.33 -9.96
CA ASN A 153 -13.14 20.41 -10.89
C ASN A 153 -11.63 20.44 -11.14
N ASN A 154 -11.24 20.75 -12.37
CA ASN A 154 -9.84 21.02 -12.71
C ASN A 154 -9.46 22.41 -12.19
N ASP A 155 -9.05 22.47 -10.92
CA ASP A 155 -8.60 23.69 -10.24
C ASP A 155 -7.26 23.44 -9.52
N THR A 156 -6.45 24.48 -9.35
CA THR A 156 -5.28 24.45 -8.46
C THR A 156 -5.64 25.11 -7.13
N LYS A 157 -5.94 24.31 -6.10
CA LYS A 157 -6.28 24.80 -4.76
C LYS A 157 -5.28 24.31 -3.74
N VAL A 158 -5.00 25.17 -2.77
CA VAL A 158 -4.14 24.85 -1.63
C VAL A 158 -4.91 25.08 -0.33
N VAL A 159 -4.64 24.25 0.68
CA VAL A 159 -5.11 24.46 2.05
C VAL A 159 -3.96 25.07 2.82
N VAL A 160 -4.10 26.34 3.23
CA VAL A 160 -3.09 27.05 4.01
C VAL A 160 -3.37 26.84 5.49
N LEU A 161 -2.41 26.23 6.19
CA LEU A 161 -2.47 26.00 7.63
C LEU A 161 -1.51 26.96 8.34
N LYS A 162 -1.88 27.41 9.55
CA LYS A 162 -0.95 28.18 10.39
C LYS A 162 0.13 27.24 10.92
N PHE A 163 1.37 27.73 11.01
CA PHE A 163 2.46 26.98 11.65
C PHE A 163 2.03 26.49 13.04
N ASN A 164 2.39 25.24 13.35
CA ASN A 164 2.10 24.53 14.59
C ASN A 164 0.59 24.25 14.84
N THR A 165 -0.23 24.26 13.79
CA THR A 165 -1.64 23.84 13.89
C THR A 165 -1.72 22.33 14.08
N SER A 166 -2.52 21.87 15.06
CA SER A 166 -2.90 20.46 15.16
C SER A 166 -4.01 20.16 14.16
N VAL A 167 -3.79 19.17 13.31
CA VAL A 167 -4.70 18.81 12.22
C VAL A 167 -5.23 17.41 12.46
N GLU A 168 -6.54 17.23 12.32
CA GLU A 168 -7.17 15.94 12.08
C GLU A 168 -7.71 15.94 10.66
N LEU A 169 -7.31 14.94 9.87
CA LEU A 169 -7.81 14.74 8.52
C LEU A 169 -8.49 13.38 8.46
N VAL A 170 -9.75 13.38 8.04
CA VAL A 170 -10.52 12.16 7.78
C VAL A 170 -10.64 11.98 6.28
N LEU A 171 -10.13 10.86 5.79
CA LEU A 171 -10.21 10.45 4.40
C LEU A 171 -11.29 9.39 4.29
N GLN A 172 -12.22 9.59 3.37
CA GLN A 172 -13.38 8.73 3.14
C GLN A 172 -13.33 8.20 1.71
N ASP A 173 -13.25 6.88 1.56
CA ASP A 173 -13.45 6.24 0.27
C ASP A 173 -14.94 6.29 -0.11
N THR A 174 -15.20 6.36 -1.41
CA THR A 174 -16.56 6.39 -1.96
C THR A 174 -16.74 5.24 -2.96
N ASN A 175 -17.97 4.87 -3.26
CA ASN A 175 -18.25 3.87 -4.28
C ASN A 175 -18.42 4.48 -5.70
N ILE A 176 -17.91 5.70 -5.93
CA ILE A 176 -17.98 6.35 -7.24
C ILE A 176 -16.98 5.64 -8.16
N LEU A 177 -17.49 4.99 -9.21
CA LEU A 177 -16.73 4.12 -10.12
C LEU A 177 -16.14 2.84 -9.46
N GLY A 178 -16.59 2.52 -8.24
CA GLY A 178 -16.20 1.32 -7.50
C GLY A 178 -15.35 1.65 -6.28
N ALA A 179 -15.66 1.01 -5.14
CA ALA A 179 -14.89 1.14 -3.91
C ALA A 179 -13.52 0.46 -4.03
N GLU A 180 -12.46 1.20 -3.70
CA GLU A 180 -11.07 0.77 -3.85
C GLU A 180 -10.23 1.24 -2.65
N SER A 181 -9.17 0.48 -2.35
CA SER A 181 -8.21 0.89 -1.32
C SER A 181 -7.24 1.90 -1.91
N HIS A 182 -7.08 3.06 -1.26
CA HIS A 182 -6.26 4.15 -1.79
C HIS A 182 -5.10 4.50 -0.85
N PRO A 183 -3.84 4.28 -1.24
CA PRO A 183 -2.70 4.76 -0.47
C PRO A 183 -2.55 6.28 -0.61
N LEU A 184 -2.75 7.00 0.49
CA LEU A 184 -2.50 8.44 0.55
C LEU A 184 -1.17 8.71 1.26
N HIS A 185 -0.33 9.53 0.61
CA HIS A 185 0.96 9.96 1.09
C HIS A 185 0.95 11.47 1.37
N LEU A 186 1.57 11.89 2.49
CA LEU A 186 1.74 13.30 2.84
C LEU A 186 3.23 13.67 2.83
N HIS A 187 3.60 14.59 1.94
CA HIS A 187 4.97 15.08 1.87
C HIS A 187 5.30 15.96 3.09
N GLY A 188 6.53 15.86 3.59
CA GLY A 188 7.06 16.74 4.63
C GLY A 188 6.61 16.41 6.06
N TYR A 189 5.75 15.40 6.24
CA TYR A 189 5.19 15.03 7.53
C TYR A 189 5.10 13.51 7.66
N ASP A 190 5.37 13.03 8.87
CA ASP A 190 4.78 11.79 9.37
C ASP A 190 3.49 12.15 10.14
N PHE A 191 2.54 11.23 10.21
CA PHE A 191 1.24 11.41 10.86
C PHE A 191 0.83 10.17 11.66
N PHE A 192 0.02 10.37 12.69
CA PHE A 192 -0.55 9.29 13.49
C PHE A 192 -1.86 8.81 12.88
N VAL A 193 -1.97 7.52 12.59
CA VAL A 193 -3.24 6.89 12.20
C VAL A 193 -4.02 6.56 13.47
N VAL A 194 -5.01 7.39 13.79
CA VAL A 194 -5.77 7.32 15.06
C VAL A 194 -7.02 6.47 14.96
N GLY A 195 -7.56 6.26 13.75
CA GLY A 195 -8.74 5.42 13.55
C GLY A 195 -8.91 5.02 12.10
N GLN A 196 -9.58 3.89 11.89
CA GLN A 196 -9.99 3.41 10.58
C GLN A 196 -11.27 2.58 10.71
N GLY A 197 -12.06 2.52 9.65
CA GLY A 197 -13.30 1.75 9.65
C GLY A 197 -13.84 1.52 8.24
N PHE A 198 -14.88 0.70 8.15
CA PHE A 198 -15.66 0.51 6.92
C PHE A 198 -16.97 1.30 7.00
N GLY A 199 -17.55 1.60 5.84
CA GLY A 199 -18.73 2.45 5.71
C GLY A 199 -18.39 3.94 5.77
N ASN A 200 -19.39 4.73 6.14
CA ASN A 200 -19.23 6.18 6.26
C ASN A 200 -18.78 6.54 7.68
N TYR A 201 -17.78 7.42 7.77
CA TYR A 201 -17.33 7.97 9.05
C TYR A 201 -18.46 8.70 9.78
N ASP A 202 -18.71 8.34 11.05
CA ASP A 202 -19.66 9.03 11.93
C ASP A 202 -18.88 9.91 12.94
N PRO A 203 -18.85 11.24 12.76
CA PRO A 203 -18.08 12.15 13.62
C PRO A 203 -18.57 12.17 15.08
N ASN A 204 -19.76 11.64 15.36
CA ASN A 204 -20.31 11.59 16.71
C ASN A 204 -20.04 10.24 17.41
N LYS A 205 -19.61 9.20 16.68
CA LYS A 205 -19.44 7.84 17.23
C LYS A 205 -18.04 7.28 17.06
N ASP A 206 -17.43 7.49 15.91
CA ASP A 206 -16.14 6.88 15.58
C ASP A 206 -14.95 7.48 16.33
N PRO A 207 -14.90 8.78 16.65
CA PRO A 207 -13.84 9.33 17.51
C PRO A 207 -13.69 8.63 18.86
N ALA A 208 -14.78 8.07 19.41
CA ALA A 208 -14.74 7.34 20.67
C ALA A 208 -13.95 6.02 20.58
N LYS A 209 -13.67 5.53 19.37
CA LYS A 209 -12.89 4.31 19.11
C LYS A 209 -11.44 4.62 18.72
N PHE A 210 -11.05 5.89 18.67
CA PHE A 210 -9.70 6.25 18.24
C PHE A 210 -8.64 5.70 19.20
N ASN A 211 -7.55 5.19 18.63
CA ASN A 211 -6.35 4.92 19.38
C ASN A 211 -5.61 6.24 19.64
N LEU A 212 -5.73 6.74 20.86
CA LEU A 212 -5.07 7.96 21.33
C LEU A 212 -3.91 7.67 22.29
N VAL A 213 -3.49 6.40 22.40
CA VAL A 213 -2.45 5.96 23.34
C VAL A 213 -1.18 5.60 22.58
N ASP A 214 -1.28 4.71 21.60
CA ASP A 214 -0.16 4.22 20.80
C ASP A 214 -0.50 4.10 19.29
N PRO A 215 -1.08 5.14 18.65
CA PRO A 215 -1.36 5.10 17.22
C PRO A 215 -0.07 4.94 16.42
N VAL A 216 -0.14 4.22 15.31
CA VAL A 216 1.02 4.05 14.43
C VAL A 216 1.32 5.37 13.72
N GLU A 217 2.58 5.79 13.76
CA GLU A 217 3.09 6.93 13.01
C GLU A 217 3.55 6.45 11.63
N ARG A 218 3.10 7.09 10.56
CA ARG A 218 3.36 6.75 9.14
C ARG A 218 3.42 7.99 8.26
N ASN A 219 4.00 7.85 7.07
CA ASN A 219 3.87 8.87 6.01
C ASN A 219 2.90 8.47 4.89
N THR A 220 2.50 7.19 4.84
CA THR A 220 1.59 6.66 3.84
C THR A 220 0.57 5.73 4.50
N VAL A 221 -0.71 5.91 4.19
CA VAL A 221 -1.79 5.07 4.74
C VAL A 221 -2.79 4.67 3.65
N GLY A 222 -3.14 3.37 3.61
CA GLY A 222 -4.22 2.88 2.77
C GLY A 222 -5.56 3.23 3.40
N VAL A 223 -6.39 4.00 2.68
CA VAL A 223 -7.80 4.18 3.02
C VAL A 223 -8.53 2.88 2.64
N PRO A 224 -9.22 2.20 3.56
CA PRO A 224 -9.89 0.94 3.23
C PRO A 224 -10.95 1.11 2.14
N ALA A 225 -11.07 0.13 1.24
CA ALA A 225 -12.14 0.10 0.24
C ALA A 225 -13.52 0.17 0.91
N GLY A 226 -14.32 1.15 0.51
CA GLY A 226 -15.63 1.49 1.06
C GLY A 226 -15.57 1.95 2.51
N GLY A 227 -14.44 2.49 2.96
CA GLY A 227 -14.18 2.83 4.35
C GLY A 227 -13.57 4.21 4.54
N TRP A 228 -12.99 4.42 5.71
CA TRP A 228 -12.38 5.69 6.11
C TRP A 228 -11.16 5.49 6.98
N VAL A 229 -10.29 6.50 7.02
CA VAL A 229 -9.16 6.60 7.94
C VAL A 229 -9.05 8.01 8.49
N ALA A 230 -8.75 8.12 9.78
CA ALA A 230 -8.50 9.37 10.47
C ALA A 230 -7.02 9.45 10.85
N ILE A 231 -6.36 10.54 10.41
CA ILE A 231 -4.96 10.82 10.71
C ILE A 231 -4.82 12.14 11.46
N ARG A 232 -3.78 12.24 12.30
CA ARG A 232 -3.41 13.48 13.00
C ARG A 232 -1.94 13.82 12.83
N PHE A 233 -1.64 15.10 12.62
CA PHE A 233 -0.28 15.63 12.56
C PHE A 233 -0.22 17.08 13.03
N PHE A 234 0.98 17.57 13.30
CA PHE A 234 1.23 18.99 13.53
C PHE A 234 1.78 19.62 12.25
N ALA A 235 1.23 20.77 11.84
CA ALA A 235 1.71 21.53 10.70
C ALA A 235 2.94 22.37 11.10
N ASP A 236 4.04 21.72 11.44
CA ASP A 236 5.27 22.30 12.00
C ASP A 236 6.49 22.28 11.05
N ASN A 237 6.27 22.03 9.75
CA ASN A 237 7.30 22.06 8.70
C ASN A 237 6.97 23.14 7.64
N PRO A 238 7.62 24.32 7.69
CA PRO A 238 7.32 25.47 6.82
C PRO A 238 7.98 25.41 5.44
#